data_AF-A0A928XZ59-F1
#
_entry.id   AF-A0A928XZ59-F1
#
_cell.length_a   1.000
_cell.length_b   1.000
_cell.length_c   1.000
_cell.angle_alpha   90.00
_cell.angle_beta   90.00
_cell.angle_gamma   90.00
#
_symmetry.space_group_name_H-M   'P 1'
#
loop_
_entity.id
_entity.type
_entity.pdbx_description
1 polymer ?
#
loop_
_entity_poly.entity_id
_entity_poly.type
_entity_poly.pdbx_seq_one_letter_code
_entity_poly.pdbx_strand_id
1 'polypeptide(L)'
;MNAPAKQGSVLVGRIVVEENDKAFLMTNPFAPSDHLAINESDIAKKGTRKVSMMPPSLINSLNQYELLDLLAYLVSGGNKVFKK
;
A
#
# COMPACT_ATOMS: atom_id res chain seq x y z
N MET A 1 -17.83 6.16 12.42
CA MET A 1 -17.96 7.56 11.97
C MET A 1 -17.55 7.61 10.50
N ASN A 2 -18.51 7.66 9.58
CA ASN A 2 -18.22 7.74 8.15
C ASN A 2 -17.83 9.18 7.84
N ALA A 3 -16.55 9.43 7.56
CA ALA A 3 -16.13 10.72 7.05
C ALA A 3 -16.72 10.88 5.64
N PRO A 4 -17.63 11.84 5.39
CA PRO A 4 -18.13 12.06 4.05
C PRO A 4 -16.95 12.47 3.17
N ALA A 5 -16.75 11.74 2.07
CA ALA A 5 -15.86 12.20 1.01
C ALA A 5 -16.37 13.58 0.58
N LYS A 6 -15.65 14.64 0.96
CA LYS A 6 -15.92 16.00 0.48
C LYS A 6 -15.97 15.93 -1.04
N GLN A 7 -17.08 16.33 -1.64
CA GLN A 7 -17.25 16.35 -3.10
C GLN A 7 -16.03 17.01 -3.74
N GLY A 8 -15.27 16.25 -4.54
CA GLY A 8 -14.01 16.68 -5.16
C GLY A 8 -12.71 16.15 -4.54
N SER A 9 -12.77 15.34 -3.48
CA SER A 9 -11.56 14.79 -2.84
C SER A 9 -11.04 13.56 -3.59
N VAL A 10 -9.76 13.57 -3.98
CA VAL A 10 -9.07 12.39 -4.53
C VAL A 10 -8.56 11.54 -3.39
N LEU A 11 -9.14 10.34 -3.22
CA LEU A 11 -8.66 9.36 -2.27
C LEU A 11 -7.56 8.51 -2.90
N VAL A 12 -6.50 8.26 -2.13
CA VAL A 12 -5.36 7.46 -2.57
C VAL A 12 -5.23 6.29 -1.59
N GLY A 13 -5.24 5.08 -2.13
CA GLY A 13 -5.21 3.89 -1.31
C GLY A 13 -5.08 2.61 -2.15
N ARG A 14 -5.05 1.49 -1.44
CA ARG A 14 -5.12 0.14 -2.02
C ARG A 14 -6.53 -0.39 -1.79
N ILE A 15 -7.16 -0.85 -2.87
CA ILE A 15 -8.43 -1.57 -2.78
C ILE A 15 -8.11 -2.95 -2.19
N VAL A 16 -8.71 -3.26 -1.03
CA VAL A 16 -8.49 -4.52 -0.30
C VAL A 16 -9.53 -5.55 -0.72
N VAL A 17 -10.78 -5.12 -0.83
CA VAL A 17 -11.91 -5.95 -1.27
C VAL A 17 -13.00 -5.05 -1.87
N GLU A 18 -13.74 -5.59 -2.84
CA GLU A 18 -14.93 -4.96 -3.43
C GLU A 18 -16.09 -5.96 -3.30
N GLU A 19 -17.05 -5.65 -2.42
CA GLU A 19 -18.20 -6.52 -2.13
C GLU A 19 -19.42 -5.69 -1.72
N ASN A 20 -20.62 -6.20 -2.01
CA ASN A 20 -21.90 -5.58 -1.63
C ASN A 20 -22.03 -4.10 -2.07
N ASP A 21 -21.68 -3.81 -3.33
CA ASP A 21 -21.67 -2.46 -3.91
C ASP A 21 -20.79 -1.45 -3.15
N LYS A 22 -19.78 -1.95 -2.42
CA LYS A 22 -18.82 -1.14 -1.67
C LYS A 22 -17.38 -1.55 -2.00
N ALA A 23 -16.55 -0.54 -2.21
CA ALA A 23 -15.12 -0.68 -2.26
C ALA A 23 -14.50 -0.38 -0.89
N PHE A 24 -13.68 -1.29 -0.38
CA PHE A 24 -12.94 -1.11 0.85
C PHE A 24 -11.52 -0.65 0.52
N LEU A 25 -11.22 0.60 0.85
CA LEU A 25 -9.97 1.27 0.51
C LEU A 25 -9.10 1.42 1.76
N MET A 26 -7.92 0.79 1.74
CA MET A 26 -6.86 1.06 2.72
C MET A 26 -6.10 2.31 2.29
N THR A 27 -6.22 3.40 3.05
CA THR A 27 -5.56 4.67 2.75
C THR A 27 -4.26 4.87 3.55
N ASN A 28 -4.13 4.18 4.70
CA ASN A 28 -2.96 4.26 5.56
C ASN A 28 -2.14 2.95 5.51
N PRO A 29 -0.90 2.96 5.01
CA PRO A 29 -0.05 1.77 4.97
C PRO A 29 0.40 1.27 6.36
N PHE A 30 0.30 2.09 7.41
CA PHE A 30 0.66 1.70 8.78
C PHE A 30 -0.49 1.10 9.58
N ALA A 31 -1.73 1.21 9.08
CA ALA A 31 -2.91 0.63 9.70
C ALA A 31 -3.67 -0.23 8.67
N PRO A 32 -3.17 -1.44 8.33
CA PRO A 32 -3.71 -2.22 7.23
C PRO A 32 -5.15 -2.68 7.43
N SER A 33 -5.59 -2.79 8.70
CA SER A 33 -6.96 -3.16 9.06
C SER A 33 -7.93 -1.98 9.04
N ASP A 34 -7.44 -0.76 8.88
CA ASP A 34 -8.28 0.43 8.76
C ASP A 34 -8.72 0.61 7.30
N HIS A 35 -10.01 0.42 7.07
CA HIS A 35 -10.61 0.42 5.74
C HIS A 35 -11.68 1.48 5.66
N LEU A 36 -11.58 2.32 4.63
CA LEU A 36 -12.65 3.23 4.26
C LEU A 36 -13.60 2.52 3.30
N ALA A 37 -14.84 2.29 3.73
CA ALA A 37 -15.89 1.78 2.86
C ALA A 37 -16.49 2.93 2.03
N ILE A 38 -16.47 2.76 0.70
CA ILE A 38 -16.99 3.73 -0.27
C ILE A 38 -18.03 3.02 -1.13
N ASN A 39 -19.23 3.58 -1.26
CA ASN A 39 -20.22 2.99 -2.17
C ASN A 39 -19.74 3.16 -3.62
N GLU A 40 -19.89 2.15 -4.46
CA GLU A 40 -19.44 2.22 -5.85
C GLU A 40 -20.15 3.33 -6.64
N SER A 41 -21.40 3.64 -6.28
CA SER A 41 -22.17 4.75 -6.86
C SER A 41 -21.53 6.13 -6.63
N ASP A 42 -20.73 6.27 -5.58
CA ASP A 42 -20.10 7.54 -5.21
C ASP A 42 -18.74 7.72 -5.93
N ILE A 43 -18.27 6.71 -6.65
CA ILE A 43 -16.97 6.70 -7.32
C ILE A 43 -17.10 7.22 -8.75
N ALA A 44 -16.69 8.47 -8.97
CA ALA A 44 -16.68 9.06 -10.32
C ALA A 44 -15.63 8.41 -11.26
N LYS A 45 -14.46 8.02 -10.74
CA LYS A 45 -13.38 7.42 -11.54
C LYS A 45 -12.41 6.60 -10.67
N LYS A 46 -12.09 5.39 -11.11
CA LYS A 46 -10.98 4.56 -10.57
C LYS A 46 -9.75 4.70 -11.50
N GLY A 47 -8.54 4.63 -10.94
CA GLY A 47 -7.31 4.73 -11.73
C GLY A 47 -6.10 4.16 -10.99
N THR A 48 -5.16 3.60 -11.76
CA THR A 48 -3.92 3.06 -11.20
C THR A 48 -2.92 4.19 -10.95
N ARG A 49 -2.16 4.07 -9.85
CA ARG A 49 -1.04 4.96 -9.55
C ARG A 49 0.28 4.28 -9.88
N LYS A 50 1.20 5.06 -10.47
CA LYS A 50 2.58 4.63 -10.74
C LYS A 50 3.49 4.69 -9.50
N VAL A 51 3.06 5.40 -8.46
CA VAL A 51 3.83 5.59 -7.22
C VAL A 51 3.37 4.56 -6.20
N SER A 52 4.34 3.86 -5.60
CA SER A 52 4.09 2.86 -4.55
C SER A 52 3.51 3.51 -3.29
N MET A 53 2.66 2.76 -2.59
CA MET A 53 2.15 3.13 -1.27
C MET A 53 3.11 2.76 -0.13
N MET A 54 4.28 2.22 -0.45
CA MET A 54 5.29 1.89 0.56
C MET A 54 5.64 3.15 1.37
N PRO A 55 5.58 3.10 2.70
CA PRO A 55 6.02 4.21 3.52
C PRO A 55 7.46 4.61 3.21
N PRO A 56 7.78 5.91 3.20
CA PRO A 56 9.15 6.35 3.10
C PRO A 56 9.95 5.87 4.32
N SER A 57 11.27 5.82 4.18
CA SER A 57 12.19 5.64 5.31
C SER A 57 12.11 4.28 6.02
N LEU A 58 11.46 3.26 5.46
CA LEU A 58 11.49 1.90 6.03
C LEU A 58 12.91 1.34 6.15
N ILE A 59 13.84 1.79 5.31
CA ILE A 59 15.25 1.42 5.38
C ILE A 59 15.94 1.92 6.67
N ASN A 60 15.41 2.96 7.31
CA ASN A 60 16.05 3.59 8.47
C ASN A 60 15.95 2.75 9.75
N SER A 61 15.06 1.76 9.80
CA SER A 61 14.96 0.86 10.95
C SER A 61 16.03 -0.23 10.93
N LEU A 62 16.76 -0.41 9.83
CA LEU A 62 17.74 -1.47 9.66
C LEU A 62 19.09 -1.04 10.21
N ASN A 63 19.79 -1.96 10.88
CA ASN A 63 21.19 -1.79 11.20
C ASN A 63 22.09 -2.15 9.98
N GLN A 64 23.41 -1.95 10.13
CA GLN A 64 24.37 -2.20 9.04
C GLN A 64 24.31 -3.63 8.49
N TYR A 65 24.17 -4.64 9.35
CA TYR A 65 24.12 -6.05 8.92
C TYR A 65 22.79 -6.37 8.24
N GLU A 66 21.67 -5.92 8.80
CA GLU A 66 20.34 -6.13 8.22
C GLU A 66 20.20 -5.46 6.84
N LEU A 67 20.81 -4.29 6.65
CA LEU A 67 20.83 -3.63 5.36
C LEU A 67 21.64 -4.44 4.33
N LEU A 68 22.80 -4.98 4.73
CA LEU A 68 23.62 -5.82 3.86
C LEU A 68 22.87 -7.11 3.48
N ASP A 69 22.16 -7.72 4.42
CA ASP A 69 21.35 -8.91 4.18
C ASP A 69 20.18 -8.62 3.23
N LEU A 70 19.51 -7.47 3.39
CA LEU A 70 18.46 -7.03 2.47
C LEU A 70 19.04 -6.82 1.05
N LEU A 71 20.19 -6.17 0.92
CA LEU A 71 20.84 -5.97 -0.38
C LEU A 71 21.25 -7.30 -1.02
N ALA A 72 21.82 -8.22 -0.23
CA ALA A 72 22.15 -9.55 -0.69
C ALA A 72 20.90 -10.32 -1.17
N TYR A 73 19.79 -10.22 -0.43
CA TYR A 73 18.51 -10.81 -0.82
C TYR A 73 17.97 -10.23 -2.13
N LEU A 74 18.06 -8.91 -2.33
CA LEU A 74 17.62 -8.26 -3.56
C LEU A 74 18.49 -8.65 -4.76
N VAL A 75 19.82 -8.64 -4.61
CA VAL A 75 20.76 -9.03 -5.69
C VAL A 75 20.62 -10.50 -6.05
N SER A 76 20.36 -11.36 -5.07
CA SER A 76 20.15 -12.78 -5.29
C SER A 76 18.80 -13.13 -5.95
N GLY A 77 17.88 -12.16 -6.06
CA GLY A 77 16.51 -12.42 -6.51
C GLY A 77 15.75 -13.38 -5.58
N GLY A 78 16.14 -13.45 -4.30
CA GLY A 78 15.59 -14.40 -3.34
C GLY A 78 16.16 -15.82 -3.44
N ASN A 79 17.23 -16.06 -4.22
CA ASN A 79 17.90 -17.34 -4.28
C ASN A 79 18.86 -17.52 -3.08
N LYS A 80 18.55 -18.45 -2.18
CA LYS A 80 19.37 -18.77 -1.00
C LYS A 80 20.80 -19.21 -1.33
N VAL A 81 21.06 -19.68 -2.55
CA VAL A 81 22.34 -20.24 -2.98
C VAL A 81 23.06 -19.31 -3.97
N PHE A 82 22.73 -18.02 -3.98
CA PHE A 82 23.38 -17.08 -4.90
C PHE A 82 24.90 -17.06 -4.69
N LYS A 83 25.59 -17.80 -5.55
CA LYS A 83 27.03 -17.75 -5.76
C LYS A 83 27.25 -16.94 -7.03
N LYS A 84 28.13 -15.94 -6.90
CA LYS A 84 28.56 -15.05 -7.97
C LYS A 84 29.15 -15.83 -9.15
#